data_AF-A0A0L0BW97-F1
#
_entry.id   AF-A0A0L0BW97-F1
#
_cell.length_a   1.000
_cell.length_b   1.000
_cell.length_c   1.000
_cell.angle_alpha   90.00
_cell.angle_beta   90.00
_cell.angle_gamma   90.00
#
_symmetry.space_group_name_H-M   'P 1'
#
loop_
_entity.id
_entity.type
_entity.pdbx_description
1 polymer ?
#
loop_
_entity_poly.entity_id
_entity_poly.type
_entity_poly.pdbx_seq_one_letter_code
_entity_poly.pdbx_strand_id
1 'polypeptide(L)'
;MYSFDIKEIPGKGRAMLATKAYNVGDVIFEEEPFVSSQFSWNAAYGYAACDHCMRPLETVTENVRRLANKPALVVPLLEHDPTKQWLEQFCCCPKCKVRYCSEDCRMEALKKYHRVACMGSFRTDDSHPINRLNEIWKKMHYPPETGTIMLLVRLMAMYQQSPNKAEFLETLQSFQSLIVNKEQQIYHKMLGENFEIQMEQLYAAFCEAFQGEEFAVFTTPEAFKTLMGLVGTNSQGVATSVLAEWVKKVSDLPMPESDKVKLDEYIDDLYNKVGEFAGEFLNNEGSGLYLLQSKINHSCVPNAQSTFPYSNDIVVLKATQPIQPGEEICISYLDECQLERSRHSRQKILKENYIFVCQCPKCQLEANDPDETSEDEYDDDEMDMDDDDDMDD
;
A
#
# COMPACT_ATOMS: atom_id res chain seq x y z
N MET A 1 -25.83 -2.54 -8.14
CA MET A 1 -26.08 -1.50 -7.10
C MET A 1 -25.60 -2.10 -5.80
N TYR A 2 -24.61 -1.47 -5.15
CA TYR A 2 -24.04 -2.00 -3.91
C TYR A 2 -25.06 -1.93 -2.76
N SER A 3 -24.91 -2.77 -1.74
CA SER A 3 -25.79 -2.79 -0.56
C SER A 3 -25.23 -1.95 0.59
N PHE A 4 -24.77 -0.75 0.26
CA PHE A 4 -24.35 0.31 1.18
C PHE A 4 -24.63 1.69 0.56
N ASP A 5 -24.75 2.71 1.41
CA ASP A 5 -24.82 4.12 1.02
C ASP A 5 -23.57 4.86 1.53
N ILE A 6 -23.12 5.89 0.81
CA ILE A 6 -22.11 6.84 1.31
C ILE A 6 -22.83 8.13 1.73
N LYS A 7 -22.67 8.55 2.99
CA LYS A 7 -23.31 9.74 3.55
C LYS A 7 -22.32 10.58 4.34
N GLU A 8 -22.52 11.89 4.38
CA GLU A 8 -21.81 12.79 5.28
C GLU A 8 -22.32 12.63 6.71
N ILE A 9 -21.43 12.33 7.65
CA ILE A 9 -21.69 12.26 9.08
C ILE A 9 -20.96 13.43 9.76
N PRO A 10 -21.67 14.27 10.54
CA PRO A 10 -21.05 15.38 11.27
C PRO A 10 -19.86 14.91 12.12
N GLY A 11 -18.70 15.56 11.92
CA GLY A 11 -17.46 15.25 12.65
C GLY A 11 -16.66 14.04 12.14
N LYS A 12 -17.21 13.24 11.20
CA LYS A 12 -16.49 12.12 10.56
C LYS A 12 -16.29 12.31 9.05
N GLY A 13 -17.00 13.26 8.44
CA GLY A 13 -17.04 13.40 6.98
C GLY A 13 -17.84 12.27 6.35
N ARG A 14 -17.44 11.85 5.14
CA ARG A 14 -18.10 10.74 4.43
C ARG A 14 -17.92 9.43 5.19
N ALA A 15 -18.99 8.65 5.25
CA ALA A 15 -19.04 7.35 5.88
C ALA A 15 -19.85 6.38 5.03
N MET A 16 -19.42 5.11 5.03
CA MET A 16 -20.12 4.02 4.37
C MET A 16 -21.08 3.35 5.36
N LEU A 17 -22.37 3.32 5.03
CA LEU A 17 -23.43 2.74 5.85
C LEU A 17 -24.04 1.53 5.18
N ALA A 18 -24.15 0.41 5.89
CA ALA A 18 -24.79 -0.80 5.38
C ALA A 18 -26.28 -0.56 5.09
N THR A 19 -26.80 -1.02 3.95
CA THR A 19 -28.25 -0.99 3.65
C THR A 19 -28.92 -2.35 3.78
N LYS A 20 -28.14 -3.39 4.09
CA LYS A 20 -28.59 -4.75 4.43
C LYS A 20 -27.76 -5.30 5.58
N ALA A 21 -28.18 -6.44 6.12
CA ALA A 21 -27.36 -7.18 7.06
C ALA A 21 -26.22 -7.95 6.35
N TYR A 22 -25.07 -8.04 6.99
CA TYR A 22 -23.92 -8.87 6.60
C TYR A 22 -23.57 -9.82 7.74
N ASN A 23 -23.27 -11.08 7.41
CA ASN A 23 -22.69 -12.04 8.32
C ASN A 23 -21.16 -11.98 8.26
N VAL A 24 -20.50 -12.56 9.27
CA VAL A 24 -19.04 -12.73 9.26
C VAL A 24 -18.62 -13.50 8.01
N GLY A 25 -17.65 -12.97 7.28
CA GLY A 25 -17.12 -13.54 6.04
C GLY A 25 -17.84 -13.08 4.77
N ASP A 26 -18.99 -12.41 4.86
CA ASP A 26 -19.70 -11.90 3.69
C ASP A 26 -18.84 -10.86 2.95
N VAL A 27 -18.79 -10.97 1.63
CA VAL A 27 -18.18 -9.97 0.75
C VAL A 27 -19.13 -8.78 0.64
N ILE A 28 -18.62 -7.59 0.99
CA ILE A 28 -19.35 -6.33 0.90
C ILE A 28 -19.23 -5.78 -0.52
N PHE A 29 -18.00 -5.67 -1.03
CA PHE A 29 -17.72 -5.36 -2.44
C PHE A 29 -16.31 -5.83 -2.85
N GLU A 30 -16.09 -5.83 -4.16
CA GLU A 30 -14.79 -5.98 -4.80
C GLU A 30 -14.52 -4.74 -5.66
N GLU A 31 -13.29 -4.25 -5.69
CA GLU A 31 -12.93 -3.03 -6.41
C GLU A 31 -11.53 -3.15 -7.04
N GLU A 32 -11.44 -2.79 -8.33
CA GLU A 32 -10.16 -2.53 -8.99
C GLU A 32 -9.65 -1.13 -8.62
N PRO A 33 -8.33 -0.93 -8.48
CA PRO A 33 -7.79 0.37 -8.14
C PRO A 33 -8.01 1.36 -9.28
N PHE A 34 -8.24 2.62 -8.89
CA PHE A 34 -8.13 3.74 -9.82
C PHE A 34 -6.71 3.81 -10.39
N VAL A 35 -5.72 3.69 -9.51
CA VAL A 35 -4.30 3.59 -9.84
C VAL A 35 -3.61 2.74 -8.77
N SER A 36 -2.64 1.93 -9.18
CA SER A 36 -1.82 1.13 -8.27
C SER A 36 -0.36 1.19 -8.72
N SER A 37 0.61 0.89 -7.87
CA SER A 37 2.01 0.75 -8.26
C SER A 37 2.77 -0.07 -7.22
N GLN A 38 3.73 -0.88 -7.70
CA GLN A 38 4.72 -1.55 -6.85
C GLN A 38 5.56 -0.51 -6.09
N PHE A 39 5.96 -0.83 -4.87
CA PHE A 39 6.89 -0.02 -4.08
C PHE A 39 8.27 0.07 -4.71
N SER A 40 8.96 1.18 -4.46
CA SER A 40 10.18 1.54 -5.16
C SER A 40 11.37 0.67 -4.76
N TRP A 41 11.52 0.41 -3.46
CA TRP A 41 12.45 -0.56 -2.92
C TRP A 41 12.03 -1.97 -3.30
N ASN A 42 10.74 -2.33 -3.25
CA ASN A 42 10.28 -3.68 -3.64
C ASN A 42 10.75 -4.04 -5.07
N ALA A 43 10.61 -3.10 -6.01
CA ALA A 43 11.18 -3.24 -7.35
C ALA A 43 12.73 -3.29 -7.36
N ALA A 44 13.41 -2.47 -6.55
CA ALA A 44 14.87 -2.43 -6.47
C ALA A 44 15.49 -3.71 -5.88
N TYR A 45 14.82 -4.35 -4.92
CA TYR A 45 15.19 -5.65 -4.35
C TYR A 45 14.84 -6.83 -5.26
N GLY A 46 14.35 -6.55 -6.48
CA GLY A 46 14.13 -7.55 -7.52
C GLY A 46 12.84 -8.34 -7.35
N TYR A 47 11.88 -7.85 -6.58
CA TYR A 47 10.55 -8.47 -6.55
C TYR A 47 9.91 -8.36 -7.92
N ALA A 48 9.54 -9.51 -8.49
CA ALA A 48 8.93 -9.55 -9.82
C ALA A 48 7.41 -9.49 -9.68
N ALA A 49 6.81 -8.34 -10.02
CA ALA A 49 5.36 -8.16 -10.05
C ALA A 49 4.87 -7.70 -11.42
N CYS A 50 3.60 -7.98 -11.71
CA CYS A 50 2.90 -7.44 -12.87
C CYS A 50 2.81 -5.92 -12.73
N ASP A 51 3.29 -5.18 -13.72
CA ASP A 51 3.27 -3.72 -13.71
C ASP A 51 1.83 -3.14 -13.69
N HIS A 52 0.82 -3.95 -14.06
CA HIS A 52 -0.57 -3.54 -14.00
C HIS A 52 -1.24 -3.89 -12.67
N CYS A 53 -1.30 -5.18 -12.34
CA CYS A 53 -2.15 -5.68 -11.26
C CYS A 53 -1.38 -6.17 -10.03
N MET A 54 -0.06 -5.96 -9.99
CA MET A 54 0.84 -6.43 -8.93
C MET A 54 0.82 -7.93 -8.63
N ARG A 55 0.23 -8.74 -9.53
CA ARG A 55 0.33 -10.20 -9.45
C ARG A 55 1.80 -10.64 -9.49
N PRO A 56 2.24 -11.53 -8.60
CA PRO A 56 3.62 -11.99 -8.62
C PRO A 56 3.98 -12.73 -9.92
N LEU A 57 5.19 -12.46 -10.39
CA LEU A 57 5.78 -13.00 -11.60
C LEU A 57 6.99 -13.91 -11.32
N GLU A 58 7.02 -14.48 -10.11
CA GLU A 58 8.01 -15.43 -9.61
C GLU A 58 7.31 -16.58 -8.87
N THR A 59 7.94 -17.74 -8.85
CA THR A 59 7.52 -18.94 -8.10
C THR A 59 7.71 -18.77 -6.60
N VAL A 60 7.08 -19.62 -5.78
CA VAL A 60 7.33 -19.61 -4.33
C VAL A 60 8.80 -19.88 -4.04
N THR A 61 9.44 -20.74 -4.84
CA THR A 61 10.87 -21.06 -4.71
C THR A 61 11.76 -19.86 -5.02
N GLU A 62 11.50 -19.14 -6.12
CA GLU A 62 12.25 -17.93 -6.48
C GLU A 62 12.09 -16.85 -5.40
N ASN A 63 10.84 -16.63 -4.97
CA ASN A 63 10.48 -15.65 -3.96
C ASN A 63 11.23 -15.89 -2.64
N VAL A 64 11.14 -17.09 -2.05
CA VAL A 64 11.77 -17.36 -0.76
C VAL A 64 13.29 -17.42 -0.82
N ARG A 65 13.87 -17.88 -1.94
CA ARG A 65 15.34 -17.92 -2.09
C ARG A 65 15.92 -16.52 -2.14
N ARG A 66 15.22 -15.60 -2.80
CA ARG A 66 15.56 -14.17 -2.85
C ARG A 66 15.39 -13.53 -1.46
N LEU A 67 14.23 -13.71 -0.84
CA LEU A 67 13.89 -13.08 0.44
C LEU A 67 14.71 -13.61 1.63
N ALA A 68 15.12 -14.87 1.61
CA ALA A 68 16.00 -15.44 2.65
C ALA A 68 17.49 -15.39 2.27
N ASN A 69 17.85 -14.85 1.10
CA ASN A 69 19.19 -14.89 0.50
C ASN A 69 19.85 -16.28 0.56
N LYS A 70 19.06 -17.33 0.27
CA LYS A 70 19.47 -18.74 0.40
C LYS A 70 19.16 -19.50 -0.91
N PRO A 71 20.06 -19.48 -1.91
CA PRO A 71 19.83 -20.11 -3.22
C PRO A 71 19.55 -21.63 -3.17
N ALA A 72 20.01 -22.30 -2.12
CA ALA A 72 19.83 -23.73 -1.91
C ALA A 72 18.56 -24.09 -1.13
N LEU A 73 17.73 -23.11 -0.74
CA LEU A 73 16.50 -23.35 0.00
C LEU A 73 15.53 -24.20 -0.85
N VAL A 74 14.99 -25.25 -0.22
CA VAL A 74 14.02 -26.17 -0.84
C VAL A 74 12.67 -25.95 -0.18
N VAL A 75 11.66 -25.65 -1.00
CA VAL A 75 10.27 -25.51 -0.57
C VAL A 75 9.54 -26.85 -0.78
N PRO A 76 8.89 -27.42 0.24
CA PRO A 76 8.10 -28.63 0.08
C PRO A 76 6.79 -28.33 -0.67
N LEU A 77 6.05 -29.39 -1.07
CA LEU A 77 4.68 -29.26 -1.59
C LEU A 77 4.54 -28.29 -2.79
N LEU A 78 5.50 -28.30 -3.72
CA LEU A 78 5.53 -27.40 -4.90
C LEU A 78 4.40 -27.67 -5.90
N GLU A 79 3.72 -28.80 -5.80
CA GLU A 79 2.45 -29.04 -6.49
C GLU A 79 1.36 -28.03 -6.10
N HIS A 80 1.51 -27.35 -4.95
CA HIS A 80 0.64 -26.29 -4.46
C HIS A 80 1.21 -24.88 -4.69
N ASP A 81 2.30 -24.72 -5.46
CA ASP A 81 2.80 -23.39 -5.84
C ASP A 81 1.68 -22.62 -6.56
N PRO A 82 1.24 -21.46 -6.02
CA PRO A 82 0.14 -20.71 -6.59
C PRO A 82 0.44 -20.24 -8.02
N THR A 83 1.69 -19.97 -8.37
CA THR A 83 2.02 -19.30 -9.64
C THR A 83 2.14 -20.22 -10.83
N LYS A 84 2.27 -21.54 -10.58
CA LYS A 84 2.48 -22.57 -11.60
C LYS A 84 1.48 -22.51 -12.77
N GLN A 85 0.24 -22.08 -12.52
CA GLN A 85 -0.82 -22.01 -13.54
C GLN A 85 -0.67 -20.83 -14.53
N TRP A 86 0.11 -19.81 -14.18
CA TRP A 86 0.18 -18.57 -14.95
C TRP A 86 1.59 -18.16 -15.40
N LEU A 87 2.64 -18.90 -15.04
CA LEU A 87 4.02 -18.61 -15.47
C LEU A 87 4.18 -18.51 -16.99
N GLU A 88 3.49 -19.38 -17.73
CA GLU A 88 3.58 -19.45 -19.20
C GLU A 88 2.89 -18.27 -19.91
N GLN A 89 2.05 -17.51 -19.20
CA GLN A 89 1.25 -16.42 -19.75
C GLN A 89 1.94 -15.06 -19.65
N PHE A 90 3.08 -15.00 -18.96
CA PHE A 90 3.80 -13.77 -18.75
C PHE A 90 4.27 -13.15 -20.06
N CYS A 91 4.01 -11.86 -20.21
CA CYS A 91 4.45 -11.09 -21.35
C CYS A 91 5.20 -9.83 -20.88
N CYS A 92 5.72 -9.05 -21.82
CA CYS A 92 6.41 -7.81 -21.51
C CYS A 92 6.12 -6.72 -22.55
N CYS A 93 6.33 -5.46 -22.17
CA CYS A 93 6.34 -4.37 -23.13
C CYS A 93 7.50 -4.56 -24.13
N PRO A 94 7.25 -4.50 -25.45
CA PRO A 94 8.32 -4.69 -26.44
C PRO A 94 9.41 -3.62 -26.37
N LYS A 95 9.08 -2.41 -25.87
CA LYS A 95 9.98 -1.26 -25.77
C LYS A 95 10.81 -1.26 -24.48
N CYS A 96 10.15 -1.14 -23.33
CA CYS A 96 10.84 -0.99 -22.04
C CYS A 96 11.05 -2.30 -21.27
N LYS A 97 10.56 -3.43 -21.78
CA LYS A 97 10.69 -4.77 -21.18
C LYS A 97 10.03 -4.95 -19.80
N VAL A 98 9.24 -3.98 -19.33
CA VAL A 98 8.43 -4.18 -18.12
C VAL A 98 7.48 -5.37 -18.31
N ARG A 99 7.26 -6.16 -17.26
CA ARG A 99 6.57 -7.44 -17.32
C ARG A 99 5.10 -7.33 -16.88
N TYR A 100 4.27 -8.19 -17.44
CA TYR A 100 2.84 -8.32 -17.13
C TYR A 100 2.50 -9.80 -16.95
N CYS A 101 1.50 -10.09 -16.12
CA CYS A 101 1.06 -11.47 -15.90
C CYS A 101 0.28 -12.06 -17.08
N SER A 102 -0.27 -11.20 -17.94
CA SER A 102 -1.04 -11.60 -19.13
C SER A 102 -1.05 -10.49 -20.17
N GLU A 103 -1.43 -10.85 -21.40
CA GLU A 103 -1.63 -9.90 -22.48
C GLU A 103 -2.75 -8.90 -22.18
N ASP A 104 -3.81 -9.32 -21.47
CA ASP A 104 -4.90 -8.45 -21.04
C ASP A 104 -4.37 -7.34 -20.11
N CYS A 105 -3.55 -7.69 -19.11
CA CYS A 105 -2.90 -6.70 -18.24
C CYS A 105 -1.99 -5.75 -19.02
N ARG A 106 -1.23 -6.25 -20.00
CA ARG A 106 -0.39 -5.40 -20.86
C ARG A 106 -1.24 -4.41 -21.67
N MET A 107 -2.36 -4.87 -22.22
CA MET A 107 -3.26 -4.06 -23.05
C MET A 107 -4.03 -3.03 -22.22
N GLU A 108 -4.51 -3.38 -21.03
CA GLU A 108 -5.14 -2.43 -20.12
C GLU A 108 -4.16 -1.38 -19.60
N ALA A 109 -2.93 -1.78 -19.24
CA ALA A 109 -1.87 -0.82 -18.91
C ALA A 109 -1.58 0.13 -20.08
N LEU A 110 -1.44 -0.40 -21.30
CA LEU A 110 -1.24 0.40 -22.53
C LEU A 110 -2.39 1.39 -22.75
N LYS A 111 -3.63 0.97 -22.53
CA LYS A 111 -4.81 1.81 -22.65
C LYS A 111 -4.86 2.92 -21.60
N LYS A 112 -4.56 2.60 -20.34
CA LYS A 112 -4.70 3.51 -19.19
C LYS A 112 -3.53 4.49 -19.04
N TYR A 113 -2.28 4.04 -19.05
CA TYR A 113 -1.12 4.91 -18.72
C TYR A 113 0.19 4.58 -19.43
N HIS A 114 0.38 3.36 -19.93
CA HIS A 114 1.70 2.89 -20.33
C HIS A 114 2.20 3.46 -21.68
N ARG A 115 1.35 4.04 -22.54
CA ARG A 115 1.86 4.75 -23.75
C ARG A 115 2.69 5.97 -23.36
N VAL A 116 2.28 6.67 -22.31
CA VAL A 116 2.97 7.85 -21.76
C VAL A 116 4.04 7.44 -20.75
N ALA A 117 3.73 6.53 -19.82
CA ALA A 117 4.68 6.10 -18.78
C ALA A 117 5.85 5.24 -19.29
N CYS A 118 5.77 4.70 -20.51
CA CYS A 118 6.82 3.84 -21.05
C CYS A 118 8.11 4.62 -21.34
N MET A 119 9.12 4.43 -20.48
CA MET A 119 10.46 5.01 -20.64
C MET A 119 11.31 4.36 -21.76
N GLY A 120 10.82 3.30 -22.42
CA GLY A 120 11.55 2.61 -23.48
C GLY A 120 12.94 2.15 -23.02
N SER A 121 13.99 2.50 -23.77
CA SER A 121 15.38 2.19 -23.43
C SER A 121 15.89 2.96 -22.21
N PHE A 122 15.25 4.07 -21.82
CA PHE A 122 15.63 4.87 -20.65
C PHE A 122 15.16 4.27 -19.32
N ARG A 123 14.47 3.11 -19.34
CA ARG A 123 13.99 2.47 -18.10
C ARG A 123 15.11 2.22 -17.08
N THR A 124 16.30 1.89 -17.56
CA THR A 124 17.49 1.63 -16.72
C THR A 124 18.48 2.79 -16.74
N ASP A 125 18.05 3.98 -17.17
CA ASP A 125 18.89 5.18 -17.20
C ASP A 125 18.64 6.01 -15.95
N ASP A 126 19.58 6.00 -15.02
CA ASP A 126 19.47 6.72 -13.75
C ASP A 126 19.40 8.25 -13.92
N SER A 127 19.80 8.78 -15.08
CA SER A 127 19.68 10.21 -15.37
C SER A 127 18.27 10.63 -15.82
N HIS A 128 17.43 9.66 -16.20
CA HIS A 128 16.07 9.94 -16.65
C HIS A 128 15.28 10.64 -15.52
N PRO A 129 14.53 11.73 -15.79
CA PRO A 129 13.85 12.52 -14.75
C PRO A 129 12.96 11.69 -13.80
N ILE A 130 12.23 10.70 -14.34
CA ILE A 130 11.40 9.78 -13.54
C ILE A 130 12.24 8.90 -12.61
N ASN A 131 13.40 8.42 -13.08
CA ASN A 131 14.28 7.60 -12.26
C ASN A 131 14.93 8.44 -11.16
N ARG A 132 15.36 9.67 -11.46
CA ARG A 132 15.83 10.62 -10.43
C ARG A 132 14.78 10.93 -9.38
N LEU A 133 13.53 11.16 -9.79
CA LEU A 133 12.41 11.34 -8.86
C LEU A 133 12.24 10.12 -7.94
N ASN A 134 12.31 8.91 -8.49
CA ASN A 134 12.21 7.67 -7.73
C ASN A 134 13.40 7.45 -6.78
N GLU A 135 14.62 7.81 -7.17
CA GLU A 135 15.80 7.74 -6.31
C GLU A 135 15.73 8.72 -5.14
N ILE A 136 15.24 9.94 -5.38
CA ILE A 136 15.01 10.92 -4.30
C ILE A 136 13.96 10.38 -3.32
N TRP A 137 12.85 9.82 -3.82
CA TRP A 137 11.84 9.18 -2.98
C TRP A 137 12.42 8.10 -2.07
N LYS A 138 13.20 7.17 -2.63
CA LYS A 138 13.82 6.07 -1.86
C LYS A 138 14.79 6.54 -0.79
N LYS A 139 15.49 7.65 -1.00
CA LYS A 139 16.37 8.25 0.01
C LYS A 139 15.61 8.91 1.16
N MET A 140 14.39 9.38 0.89
CA MET A 140 13.52 9.99 1.90
C MET A 140 12.69 8.96 2.67
N HIS A 141 12.34 7.85 2.02
CA HIS A 141 11.49 6.80 2.55
C HIS A 141 12.27 5.49 2.50
N TYR A 142 13.09 5.28 3.52
CA TYR A 142 13.74 3.99 3.73
C TYR A 142 12.70 2.94 4.16
N PRO A 143 12.89 1.64 3.88
CA PRO A 143 11.94 0.61 4.29
C PRO A 143 11.69 0.59 5.80
N PRO A 144 10.46 0.25 6.25
CA PRO A 144 9.33 -0.21 5.44
C PRO A 144 8.61 0.93 4.66
N GLU A 145 8.41 0.73 3.36
CA GLU A 145 7.66 1.69 2.53
C GLU A 145 6.17 1.62 2.83
N THR A 146 5.57 2.77 3.14
CA THR A 146 4.12 2.93 3.30
C THR A 146 3.45 3.57 2.08
N GLY A 147 4.23 4.00 1.09
CA GLY A 147 3.76 4.66 -0.13
C GLY A 147 4.83 4.66 -1.22
N THR A 148 4.46 5.07 -2.44
CA THR A 148 5.42 5.23 -3.55
C THR A 148 5.10 6.45 -4.40
N ILE A 149 6.15 7.19 -4.77
CA ILE A 149 6.04 8.31 -5.73
C ILE A 149 5.59 7.86 -7.12
N MET A 150 5.74 6.57 -7.44
CA MET A 150 5.37 6.01 -8.72
C MET A 150 3.85 6.02 -8.96
N LEU A 151 3.04 6.15 -7.90
CA LEU A 151 1.61 6.44 -8.04
C LEU A 151 1.38 7.79 -8.74
N LEU A 152 2.12 8.84 -8.37
CA LEU A 152 2.01 10.14 -9.02
C LEU A 152 2.46 10.08 -10.48
N VAL A 153 3.55 9.36 -10.76
CA VAL A 153 4.02 9.12 -12.13
C VAL A 153 2.93 8.47 -12.99
N ARG A 154 2.28 7.45 -12.44
CA ARG A 154 1.20 6.75 -13.13
C ARG A 154 -0.05 7.62 -13.29
N LEU A 155 -0.40 8.42 -12.29
CA LEU A 155 -1.51 9.39 -12.37
C LEU A 155 -1.27 10.44 -13.47
N MET A 156 -0.06 11.00 -13.56
CA MET A 156 0.27 11.96 -14.62
C MET A 156 0.15 11.33 -16.00
N ALA A 157 0.61 10.08 -16.16
CA ALA A 157 0.47 9.34 -17.40
C ALA A 157 -0.99 9.01 -17.74
N MET A 158 -1.80 8.67 -16.73
CA MET A 158 -3.26 8.47 -16.90
C MET A 158 -3.96 9.77 -17.31
N TYR A 159 -3.63 10.89 -16.66
CA TYR A 159 -4.19 12.21 -17.00
C TYR A 159 -3.91 12.58 -18.45
N GLN A 160 -2.64 12.49 -18.88
CA GLN A 160 -2.26 12.83 -20.26
C GLN A 160 -2.91 11.90 -21.29
N GLN A 161 -3.12 10.62 -20.95
CA GLN A 161 -3.81 9.67 -21.82
C GLN A 161 -5.33 9.76 -21.78
N SER A 162 -5.90 10.44 -20.79
CA SER A 162 -7.34 10.48 -20.60
C SER A 162 -8.01 11.23 -21.76
N PRO A 163 -9.05 10.64 -22.39
CA PRO A 163 -9.85 11.37 -23.37
C PRO A 163 -10.72 12.45 -22.71
N ASN A 164 -10.97 12.34 -21.40
CA ASN A 164 -11.79 13.27 -20.62
C ASN A 164 -11.02 13.72 -19.37
N LYS A 165 -10.28 14.82 -19.51
CA LYS A 165 -9.47 15.37 -18.41
C LYS A 165 -10.34 15.89 -17.25
N ALA A 166 -11.52 16.43 -17.55
CA ALA A 166 -12.42 16.96 -16.53
C ALA A 166 -12.93 15.85 -15.60
N GLU A 167 -13.38 14.73 -16.16
CA GLU A 167 -13.84 13.56 -15.38
C GLU A 167 -12.70 12.90 -14.60
N PHE A 168 -11.48 12.85 -15.17
CA PHE A 168 -10.31 12.38 -14.44
C PHE A 168 -10.02 13.27 -13.21
N LEU A 169 -10.05 14.60 -13.40
CA LEU A 169 -9.82 15.55 -12.31
C LEU A 169 -10.93 15.49 -11.25
N GLU A 170 -12.20 15.35 -11.64
CA GLU A 170 -13.33 15.17 -10.73
C GLU A 170 -13.16 13.89 -9.89
N THR A 171 -12.76 12.80 -10.53
CA THR A 171 -12.46 11.53 -9.86
C THR A 171 -11.31 11.68 -8.87
N LEU A 172 -10.21 12.34 -9.27
CA LEU A 172 -9.06 12.59 -8.42
C LEU A 172 -9.42 13.50 -7.22
N GLN A 173 -10.22 14.54 -7.44
CA GLN A 173 -10.72 15.44 -6.40
C GLN A 173 -11.70 14.77 -5.44
N SER A 174 -12.25 13.61 -5.79
CA SER A 174 -13.13 12.85 -4.90
C SER A 174 -12.39 12.19 -3.74
N PHE A 175 -11.08 11.98 -3.82
CA PHE A 175 -10.27 11.46 -2.72
C PHE A 175 -10.10 12.48 -1.59
N GLN A 176 -9.78 12.03 -0.38
CA GLN A 176 -9.41 12.96 0.69
C GLN A 176 -8.07 13.60 0.34
N SER A 177 -7.94 14.91 0.46
CA SER A 177 -6.66 15.59 0.21
C SER A 177 -6.28 16.54 1.34
N LEU A 178 -6.93 16.37 2.49
CA LEU A 178 -6.64 17.15 3.67
C LEU A 178 -5.20 16.86 4.13
N ILE A 179 -4.37 17.88 4.11
CA ILE A 179 -3.00 17.87 4.63
C ILE A 179 -2.86 18.57 5.98
N VAL A 180 -3.91 19.31 6.38
CA VAL A 180 -3.99 20.03 7.65
C VAL A 180 -5.44 20.01 8.13
N ASN A 181 -5.67 19.47 9.31
CA ASN A 181 -6.95 19.64 10.00
C ASN A 181 -6.89 20.92 10.82
N LYS A 182 -7.39 22.01 10.23
CA LYS A 182 -7.34 23.36 10.84
C LYS A 182 -8.16 23.46 12.12
N GLU A 183 -9.21 22.65 12.27
CA GLU A 183 -10.05 22.67 13.48
C GLU A 183 -9.30 22.08 14.68
N GLN A 184 -8.50 21.04 14.45
CA GLN A 184 -7.75 20.33 15.50
C GLN A 184 -6.25 20.67 15.53
N GLN A 185 -5.78 21.54 14.62
CA GLN A 185 -4.36 21.91 14.46
C GLN A 185 -3.43 20.69 14.25
N ILE A 186 -3.91 19.68 13.52
CA ILE A 186 -3.13 18.48 13.20
C ILE A 186 -2.56 18.62 11.79
N TYR A 187 -1.27 18.30 11.64
CA TYR A 187 -0.52 18.34 10.39
C TYR A 187 -0.06 16.92 10.04
N HIS A 188 -0.05 16.60 8.74
CA HIS A 188 0.49 15.33 8.27
C HIS A 188 2.00 15.25 8.55
N LYS A 189 2.52 14.09 9.02
CA LYS A 189 3.95 13.88 9.37
C LYS A 189 4.92 14.30 8.27
N MET A 190 4.63 13.92 7.02
CA MET A 190 5.40 14.33 5.82
C MET A 190 5.49 15.84 5.56
N LEU A 191 4.76 16.68 6.30
CA LEU A 191 4.81 18.15 6.20
C LEU A 191 5.38 18.81 7.48
N GLY A 192 5.93 18.03 8.39
CA GLY A 192 6.66 18.55 9.55
C GLY A 192 7.97 19.25 9.16
N GLU A 193 8.47 20.11 10.04
CA GLU A 193 9.68 20.92 9.82
C GLU A 193 10.91 20.07 9.45
N ASN A 194 11.00 18.85 9.97
CA ASN A 194 12.11 17.91 9.71
C ASN A 194 12.17 17.38 8.26
N PHE A 195 11.09 17.53 7.47
CA PHE A 195 10.98 16.99 6.11
C PHE A 195 10.93 18.07 5.03
N GLU A 196 11.03 19.36 5.40
CA GLU A 196 10.83 20.48 4.47
C GLU A 196 11.85 20.46 3.32
N ILE A 197 13.14 20.28 3.64
CA ILE A 197 14.23 20.26 2.64
C ILE A 197 14.05 19.10 1.67
N GLN A 198 13.75 17.91 2.18
CA GLN A 198 13.57 16.72 1.38
C GLN A 198 12.33 16.86 0.47
N MET A 199 11.24 17.43 0.99
CA MET A 199 10.03 17.71 0.22
C MET A 199 10.27 18.74 -0.89
N GLU A 200 11.11 19.76 -0.68
CA GLU A 200 11.51 20.70 -1.73
C GLU A 200 12.30 20.01 -2.85
N GLN A 201 13.24 19.12 -2.50
CA GLN A 201 14.00 18.35 -3.48
C GLN A 201 13.09 17.43 -4.30
N LEU A 202 12.16 16.75 -3.64
CA LEU A 202 11.19 15.87 -4.30
C LEU A 202 10.27 16.66 -5.23
N TYR A 203 9.78 17.82 -4.79
CA TYR A 203 8.97 18.72 -5.62
C TYR A 203 9.74 19.21 -6.86
N ALA A 204 11.00 19.62 -6.69
CA ALA A 204 11.83 20.06 -7.81
C ALA A 204 12.02 18.94 -8.84
N ALA A 205 12.31 17.72 -8.40
CA ALA A 205 12.42 16.56 -9.28
C ALA A 205 11.09 16.19 -9.95
N PHE A 206 9.97 16.35 -9.24
CA PHE A 206 8.63 16.15 -9.81
C PHE A 206 8.35 17.14 -10.95
N CYS A 207 8.63 18.43 -10.73
CA CYS A 207 8.50 19.46 -11.77
C CYS A 207 9.43 19.21 -12.97
N GLU A 208 10.63 18.69 -12.72
CA GLU A 208 11.55 18.32 -13.79
C GLU A 208 11.05 17.11 -14.61
N ALA A 209 10.40 16.15 -13.95
CA ALA A 209 9.81 14.99 -14.60
C ALA A 209 8.55 15.32 -15.43
N PHE A 210 7.78 16.32 -15.01
CA PHE A 210 6.49 16.68 -15.61
C PHE A 210 6.47 18.11 -16.13
N GLN A 211 7.29 18.39 -17.16
CA GLN A 211 7.36 19.72 -17.77
C GLN A 211 6.25 19.97 -18.80
N GLY A 212 5.92 21.24 -19.01
CA GLY A 212 5.03 21.72 -20.07
C GLY A 212 3.63 22.12 -19.61
N GLU A 213 2.88 22.80 -20.49
CA GLU A 213 1.54 23.33 -20.18
C GLU A 213 0.55 22.23 -19.78
N GLU A 214 0.74 21.02 -20.29
CA GLU A 214 -0.10 19.86 -19.99
C GLU A 214 -0.18 19.57 -18.48
N PHE A 215 0.94 19.69 -17.76
CA PHE A 215 1.03 19.35 -16.34
C PHE A 215 1.00 20.57 -15.42
N ALA A 216 0.85 21.78 -15.96
CA ALA A 216 0.92 23.03 -15.20
C ALA A 216 -0.06 23.10 -14.01
N VAL A 217 -1.18 22.37 -14.08
CA VAL A 217 -2.17 22.27 -12.99
C VAL A 217 -1.69 21.44 -11.80
N PHE A 218 -0.68 20.59 -11.98
CA PHE A 218 -0.12 19.71 -10.94
C PHE A 218 1.23 20.20 -10.41
N THR A 219 1.97 20.99 -11.20
CA THR A 219 3.33 21.44 -10.88
C THR A 219 3.36 22.79 -10.15
N THR A 220 2.31 23.13 -9.42
CA THR A 220 2.37 24.21 -8.42
C THR A 220 2.69 23.61 -7.05
N PRO A 221 3.32 24.38 -6.13
CA PRO A 221 3.63 23.86 -4.79
C PRO A 221 2.38 23.36 -4.05
N GLU A 222 1.26 24.07 -4.17
CA GLU A 222 0.00 23.71 -3.53
C GLU A 222 -0.61 22.43 -4.14
N ALA A 223 -0.56 22.30 -5.46
CA ALA A 223 -1.08 21.11 -6.14
C ALA A 223 -0.24 19.88 -5.80
N PHE A 224 1.09 20.00 -5.76
CA PHE A 224 1.98 18.91 -5.36
C PHE A 224 1.71 18.48 -3.90
N LYS A 225 1.61 19.44 -2.96
CA LYS A 225 1.24 19.13 -1.56
C LYS A 225 -0.12 18.42 -1.47
N THR A 226 -1.09 18.83 -2.29
CA THR A 226 -2.41 18.19 -2.37
C THR A 226 -2.31 16.76 -2.88
N LEU A 227 -1.50 16.49 -3.91
CA LEU A 227 -1.23 15.14 -4.42
C LEU A 227 -0.57 14.25 -3.37
N MET A 228 0.40 14.79 -2.63
CA MET A 228 1.08 14.07 -1.56
C MET A 228 0.12 13.73 -0.41
N GLY A 229 -0.72 14.68 0.02
CA GLY A 229 -1.77 14.42 1.00
C GLY A 229 -2.78 13.37 0.53
N LEU A 230 -3.15 13.42 -0.76
CA LEU A 230 -4.05 12.45 -1.35
C LEU A 230 -3.47 11.03 -1.31
N VAL A 231 -2.21 10.85 -1.74
CA VAL A 231 -1.58 9.53 -1.66
C VAL A 231 -1.39 9.09 -0.20
N GLY A 232 -0.91 9.97 0.66
CA GLY A 232 -0.65 9.67 2.08
C GLY A 232 -1.91 9.25 2.86
N THR A 233 -3.06 9.87 2.59
CA THR A 233 -4.29 9.63 3.37
C THR A 233 -5.26 8.61 2.78
N ASN A 234 -5.03 8.14 1.55
CA ASN A 234 -5.96 7.22 0.86
C ASN A 234 -5.29 5.97 0.29
N SER A 235 -3.96 5.89 0.27
CA SER A 235 -3.29 4.72 -0.29
C SER A 235 -3.52 3.48 0.58
N GLN A 236 -3.85 2.38 -0.08
CA GLN A 236 -4.02 1.09 0.54
C GLN A 236 -2.86 0.20 0.09
N GLY A 237 -2.10 -0.32 1.04
CA GLY A 237 -1.07 -1.33 0.79
C GLY A 237 -1.68 -2.58 0.15
N VAL A 238 -1.02 -3.10 -0.88
CA VAL A 238 -1.44 -4.30 -1.61
C VAL A 238 -0.50 -5.45 -1.27
N ALA A 239 -1.05 -6.46 -0.61
CA ALA A 239 -0.34 -7.67 -0.22
C ALA A 239 -0.59 -8.79 -1.24
N THR A 240 0.37 -9.07 -2.11
CA THR A 240 0.26 -10.16 -3.11
C THR A 240 1.31 -11.26 -2.95
N SER A 241 1.92 -11.40 -1.77
CA SER A 241 3.01 -12.36 -1.51
C SER A 241 2.69 -13.81 -1.89
N VAL A 242 3.54 -14.38 -2.76
CA VAL A 242 3.50 -15.79 -3.17
C VAL A 242 3.68 -16.73 -1.99
N LEU A 243 4.59 -16.38 -1.07
CA LEU A 243 4.85 -17.15 0.15
C LEU A 243 3.58 -17.25 1.00
N ALA A 244 2.91 -16.12 1.25
CA ALA A 244 1.70 -16.09 2.06
C ALA A 244 0.56 -16.92 1.43
N GLU A 245 0.40 -16.84 0.09
CA GLU A 245 -0.60 -17.65 -0.60
C GLU A 245 -0.27 -19.15 -0.56
N TRP A 246 1.00 -19.52 -0.72
CA TRP A 246 1.44 -20.91 -0.59
C TRP A 246 1.19 -21.44 0.82
N VAL A 247 1.61 -20.71 1.87
CA VAL A 247 1.39 -21.05 3.28
C VAL A 247 -0.09 -21.33 3.52
N LYS A 248 -0.97 -20.41 3.13
CA LYS A 248 -2.42 -20.58 3.28
C LYS A 248 -2.93 -21.87 2.60
N LYS A 249 -2.48 -22.15 1.37
CA LYS A 249 -2.88 -23.36 0.64
C LYS A 249 -2.43 -24.64 1.33
N VAL A 250 -1.20 -24.69 1.84
CA VAL A 250 -0.65 -25.90 2.45
C VAL A 250 -1.14 -26.14 3.87
N SER A 251 -1.41 -25.08 4.64
CA SER A 251 -1.96 -25.17 6.01
C SER A 251 -3.39 -25.73 6.04
N ASP A 252 -4.16 -25.53 4.97
CA ASP A 252 -5.54 -26.04 4.83
C ASP A 252 -5.62 -27.50 4.34
N LEU A 253 -4.48 -28.14 4.00
CA LEU A 253 -4.47 -29.49 3.46
C LEU A 253 -4.80 -30.55 4.53
N PRO A 254 -5.60 -31.58 4.20
CA PRO A 254 -5.85 -32.70 5.09
C PRO A 254 -4.59 -33.59 5.15
N MET A 255 -3.89 -33.59 6.28
CA MET A 255 -2.70 -34.41 6.50
C MET A 255 -2.62 -34.98 7.92
N PRO A 256 -1.81 -36.03 8.16
CA PRO A 256 -1.57 -36.54 9.50
C PRO A 256 -0.98 -35.47 10.42
N GLU A 257 -1.37 -35.47 11.70
CA GLU A 257 -0.93 -34.47 12.69
C GLU A 257 0.61 -34.35 12.75
N SER A 258 1.33 -35.47 12.65
CA SER A 258 2.79 -35.48 12.66
C SER A 258 3.43 -34.78 11.46
N ASP A 259 2.76 -34.74 10.32
CA ASP A 259 3.25 -34.07 9.12
C ASP A 259 2.86 -32.59 9.16
N LYS A 260 1.69 -32.27 9.74
CA LYS A 260 1.26 -30.89 9.98
C LYS A 260 2.24 -30.14 10.89
N VAL A 261 2.62 -30.74 12.03
CA VAL A 261 3.59 -30.14 12.95
C VAL A 261 4.93 -29.86 12.25
N LYS A 262 5.43 -30.78 11.42
CA LYS A 262 6.69 -30.57 10.66
C LYS A 262 6.56 -29.45 9.62
N LEU A 263 5.39 -29.33 9.00
CA LEU A 263 5.12 -28.27 8.04
C LEU A 263 5.06 -26.91 8.73
N ASP A 264 4.38 -26.82 9.87
CA ASP A 264 4.30 -25.60 10.67
C ASP A 264 5.71 -25.19 11.16
N GLU A 265 6.50 -26.12 11.71
CA GLU A 265 7.90 -25.88 12.09
C GLU A 265 8.76 -25.37 10.91
N TYR A 266 8.55 -25.94 9.71
CA TYR A 266 9.24 -25.48 8.50
C TYR A 266 8.81 -24.07 8.09
N ILE A 267 7.51 -23.76 8.15
CA ILE A 267 6.97 -22.45 7.79
C ILE A 267 7.50 -21.39 8.75
N ASP A 268 7.52 -21.68 10.06
CA ASP A 268 8.06 -20.78 11.07
C ASP A 268 9.55 -20.51 10.84
N ASP A 269 10.35 -21.56 10.63
CA ASP A 269 11.78 -21.43 10.27
C ASP A 269 11.99 -20.65 8.97
N LEU A 270 11.10 -20.83 7.98
CA LEU A 270 11.14 -20.08 6.73
C LEU A 270 10.88 -18.59 6.94
N TYR A 271 9.82 -18.23 7.69
CA TYR A 271 9.52 -16.84 8.02
C TYR A 271 10.64 -16.20 8.85
N ASN A 272 11.26 -16.92 9.78
CA ASN A 272 12.41 -16.44 10.54
C ASN A 272 13.59 -16.12 9.61
N LYS A 273 13.97 -17.05 8.71
CA LYS A 273 15.07 -16.84 7.75
C LYS A 273 14.80 -15.68 6.79
N VAL A 274 13.54 -15.48 6.43
CA VAL A 274 13.12 -14.38 5.59
C VAL A 274 13.17 -13.07 6.38
N GLY A 275 12.70 -13.04 7.63
CA GLY A 275 12.78 -11.88 8.52
C GLY A 275 14.23 -11.46 8.83
N GLU A 276 15.13 -12.41 9.02
CA GLU A 276 16.58 -12.17 9.22
C GLU A 276 17.23 -11.37 8.09
N PHE A 277 16.75 -11.51 6.84
CA PHE A 277 17.38 -10.88 5.67
C PHE A 277 16.55 -9.75 5.08
N ALA A 278 15.23 -9.92 5.00
CA ALA A 278 14.31 -8.98 4.38
C ALA A 278 13.55 -8.11 5.39
N GLY A 279 13.54 -8.44 6.69
CA GLY A 279 12.80 -7.67 7.70
C GLY A 279 11.30 -7.56 7.41
N GLU A 280 10.71 -6.39 7.69
CA GLU A 280 9.28 -6.10 7.47
C GLU A 280 8.88 -5.89 6.00
N PHE A 281 9.83 -6.04 5.07
CA PHE A 281 9.66 -5.80 3.63
C PHE A 281 8.64 -6.71 2.92
N LEU A 282 8.00 -7.62 3.65
CA LEU A 282 7.29 -8.79 3.16
C LEU A 282 5.78 -8.59 3.00
N ASN A 283 5.24 -7.59 3.67
CA ASN A 283 3.80 -7.55 3.91
C ASN A 283 3.04 -6.94 2.73
N ASN A 284 3.66 -6.01 1.99
CA ASN A 284 3.01 -5.27 0.91
C ASN A 284 3.96 -5.09 -0.29
N GLU A 285 3.50 -5.44 -1.49
CA GLU A 285 4.30 -5.31 -2.72
C GLU A 285 4.23 -3.90 -3.31
N GLY A 286 3.19 -3.15 -2.95
CA GLY A 286 2.91 -1.82 -3.45
C GLY A 286 1.71 -1.21 -2.79
N SER A 287 1.18 -0.15 -3.39
CA SER A 287 -0.04 0.49 -2.93
C SER A 287 -0.95 0.89 -4.08
N GLY A 288 -2.22 1.15 -3.77
CA GLY A 288 -3.20 1.63 -4.73
C GLY A 288 -4.21 2.59 -4.13
N LEU A 289 -4.86 3.36 -5.00
CA LEU A 289 -5.96 4.25 -4.67
C LEU A 289 -7.27 3.63 -5.17
N TYR A 290 -8.25 3.53 -4.26
CA TYR A 290 -9.52 2.85 -4.49
C TYR A 290 -10.67 3.80 -4.18
N LEU A 291 -11.60 3.99 -5.12
CA LEU A 291 -12.61 5.04 -5.05
C LEU A 291 -13.64 4.79 -3.95
N LEU A 292 -14.05 3.53 -3.74
CA LEU A 292 -15.01 3.14 -2.71
C LEU A 292 -14.32 2.84 -1.40
N GLN A 293 -13.20 2.08 -1.42
CA GLN A 293 -12.47 1.74 -0.19
C GLN A 293 -11.94 2.99 0.54
N SER A 294 -11.50 4.04 -0.19
CA SER A 294 -11.08 5.33 0.40
C SER A 294 -12.20 6.11 1.12
N LYS A 295 -13.46 5.64 1.08
CA LYS A 295 -14.62 6.27 1.74
C LYS A 295 -15.02 5.58 3.04
N ILE A 296 -14.29 4.55 3.44
CA ILE A 296 -14.56 3.76 4.64
C ILE A 296 -13.75 4.34 5.79
N ASN A 297 -14.41 4.69 6.89
CA ASN A 297 -13.74 5.29 8.04
C ASN A 297 -13.00 4.25 8.90
N HIS A 298 -12.10 4.78 9.71
CA HIS A 298 -11.38 4.03 10.72
C HIS A 298 -12.22 3.69 11.95
N SER A 299 -11.98 2.50 12.52
CA SER A 299 -12.30 2.15 13.90
C SER A 299 -11.19 1.26 14.48
N CYS A 300 -10.77 1.46 15.73
CA CYS A 300 -9.87 0.52 16.42
C CYS A 300 -10.55 -0.81 16.78
N VAL A 301 -11.87 -0.90 16.57
CA VAL A 301 -12.67 -2.12 16.61
C VAL A 301 -13.45 -2.20 15.29
N PRO A 302 -12.78 -2.57 14.19
CA PRO A 302 -13.40 -2.59 12.87
C PRO A 302 -14.39 -3.75 12.74
N ASN A 303 -15.39 -3.58 11.88
CA ASN A 303 -16.36 -4.63 11.54
C ASN A 303 -16.18 -5.15 10.11
N ALA A 304 -15.22 -4.61 9.36
CA ALA A 304 -14.80 -5.10 8.05
C ALA A 304 -13.27 -5.03 7.90
N GLN A 305 -12.74 -5.74 6.91
CA GLN A 305 -11.32 -5.70 6.54
C GLN A 305 -11.12 -5.76 5.02
N SER A 306 -10.09 -5.06 4.54
CA SER A 306 -9.60 -5.16 3.17
C SER A 306 -8.77 -6.45 3.01
N THR A 307 -9.01 -7.20 1.94
CA THR A 307 -8.24 -8.42 1.62
C THR A 307 -7.90 -8.47 0.12
N PHE A 308 -6.84 -9.19 -0.24
CA PHE A 308 -6.39 -9.39 -1.63
C PHE A 308 -6.40 -10.88 -2.00
N PRO A 309 -7.58 -11.53 -2.08
CA PRO A 309 -7.69 -12.99 -2.17
C PRO A 309 -7.24 -13.57 -3.52
N TYR A 310 -7.04 -12.73 -4.54
CA TYR A 310 -6.73 -13.16 -5.90
C TYR A 310 -5.25 -12.98 -6.28
N SER A 311 -4.40 -12.61 -5.30
CA SER A 311 -2.98 -12.32 -5.48
C SER A 311 -2.74 -11.29 -6.59
N ASN A 312 -3.52 -10.22 -6.53
CA ASN A 312 -3.44 -9.04 -7.38
C ASN A 312 -3.94 -7.83 -6.59
N ASP A 313 -4.02 -6.68 -7.25
CA ASP A 313 -4.46 -5.41 -6.70
C ASP A 313 -5.97 -5.24 -6.60
N ILE A 314 -6.78 -6.29 -6.74
CA ILE A 314 -8.22 -6.19 -6.50
C ILE A 314 -8.48 -6.27 -5.00
N VAL A 315 -9.00 -5.19 -4.43
CA VAL A 315 -9.40 -5.18 -3.02
C VAL A 315 -10.77 -5.83 -2.87
N VAL A 316 -10.88 -6.73 -1.90
CA VAL A 316 -12.13 -7.37 -1.49
C VAL A 316 -12.41 -7.01 -0.05
N LEU A 317 -13.46 -6.24 0.19
CA LEU A 317 -13.89 -5.85 1.53
C LEU A 317 -14.81 -6.94 2.10
N LYS A 318 -14.42 -7.51 3.24
CA LYS A 318 -15.19 -8.57 3.93
C LYS A 318 -15.61 -8.13 5.32
N ALA A 319 -16.83 -8.50 5.71
CA ALA A 319 -17.29 -8.32 7.08
C ALA A 319 -16.54 -9.26 8.03
N THR A 320 -15.99 -8.72 9.12
CA THR A 320 -15.32 -9.47 10.19
C THR A 320 -16.23 -9.67 11.40
N GLN A 321 -17.31 -8.89 11.47
CA GLN A 321 -18.36 -8.98 12.47
C GLN A 321 -19.74 -8.92 11.78
N PRO A 322 -20.83 -9.37 12.42
CA PRO A 322 -22.16 -9.09 11.91
C PRO A 322 -22.40 -7.58 11.79
N ILE A 323 -22.90 -7.12 10.65
CA ILE A 323 -23.21 -5.70 10.39
C ILE A 323 -24.70 -5.58 10.10
N GLN A 324 -25.42 -4.72 10.80
CA GLN A 324 -26.85 -4.49 10.60
C GLN A 324 -27.13 -3.33 9.63
N PRO A 325 -28.30 -3.27 8.98
CA PRO A 325 -28.70 -2.12 8.20
C PRO A 325 -28.65 -0.83 9.03
N GLY A 326 -28.00 0.20 8.50
CA GLY A 326 -27.81 1.50 9.14
C GLY A 326 -26.50 1.62 9.93
N GLU A 327 -25.79 0.52 10.19
CA GLU A 327 -24.48 0.57 10.84
C GLU A 327 -23.39 1.07 9.88
N GLU A 328 -22.43 1.81 10.44
CA GLU A 328 -21.24 2.25 9.73
C GLU A 328 -20.30 1.06 9.51
N ILE A 329 -19.86 0.90 8.28
CA ILE A 329 -18.82 -0.06 7.91
C ILE A 329 -17.49 0.64 8.17
N CYS A 330 -16.65 0.04 9.01
CA CYS A 330 -15.35 0.59 9.38
C CYS A 330 -14.25 -0.46 9.21
N ILE A 331 -13.09 -0.01 8.73
CA ILE A 331 -11.83 -0.77 8.70
C ILE A 331 -10.84 -0.24 9.74
N SER A 332 -9.75 -0.97 9.97
CA SER A 332 -8.59 -0.40 10.67
C SER A 332 -7.65 0.27 9.66
N TYR A 333 -7.03 1.37 10.08
CA TYR A 333 -5.93 2.06 9.38
C TYR A 333 -4.59 1.76 10.03
N LEU A 334 -4.63 0.99 11.12
CA LEU A 334 -3.51 0.52 11.92
C LEU A 334 -3.36 -0.97 11.66
N ASP A 335 -2.12 -1.46 11.69
CA ASP A 335 -1.87 -2.90 11.67
C ASP A 335 -2.29 -3.59 12.98
N GLU A 336 -2.20 -4.92 13.02
CA GLU A 336 -2.63 -5.73 14.15
C GLU A 336 -1.82 -5.42 15.42
N CYS A 337 -0.50 -5.23 15.30
CA CYS A 337 0.36 -4.89 16.43
C CYS A 337 0.01 -3.51 16.99
N GLN A 338 -0.18 -2.52 16.12
CA GLN A 338 -0.59 -1.17 16.49
C GLN A 338 -1.98 -1.13 17.13
N LEU A 339 -2.92 -1.98 16.70
CA LEU A 339 -4.26 -2.06 17.30
C LEU A 339 -4.23 -2.49 18.77
N GLU A 340 -3.26 -3.31 19.16
CA GLU A 340 -3.06 -3.77 20.54
C GLU A 340 -2.31 -2.76 21.42
N ARG A 341 -1.65 -1.75 20.84
CA ARG A 341 -0.97 -0.68 21.58
C ARG A 341 -1.96 0.20 22.35
N SER A 342 -1.44 1.02 23.28
CA SER A 342 -2.22 1.94 24.11
C SER A 342 -3.06 2.92 23.28
N ARG A 343 -4.11 3.49 23.90
CA ARG A 343 -4.90 4.55 23.27
C ARG A 343 -4.02 5.70 22.80
N HIS A 344 -3.02 6.07 23.60
CA HIS A 344 -2.10 7.15 23.29
C HIS A 344 -1.37 6.90 21.97
N SER A 345 -0.70 5.75 21.86
CA SER A 345 0.11 5.39 20.69
C SER A 345 -0.75 5.25 19.43
N ARG A 346 -1.94 4.65 19.53
CA ARG A 346 -2.90 4.59 18.40
C ARG A 346 -3.33 5.99 17.94
N GLN A 347 -3.64 6.88 18.88
CA GLN A 347 -4.05 8.26 18.54
C GLN A 347 -2.90 9.07 17.94
N LYS A 348 -1.66 8.89 18.41
CA LYS A 348 -0.46 9.52 17.85
C LYS A 348 -0.34 9.16 16.36
N ILE A 349 -0.33 7.86 16.05
CA ILE A 349 -0.23 7.35 14.66
C ILE A 349 -1.37 7.88 13.78
N LEU A 350 -2.61 7.86 14.28
CA LEU A 350 -3.77 8.33 13.51
C LEU A 350 -3.75 9.84 13.25
N LYS A 351 -3.28 10.64 14.22
CA LYS A 351 -3.12 12.09 14.04
C LYS A 351 -2.02 12.39 13.01
N GLU A 352 -0.87 11.76 13.15
CA GLU A 352 0.30 12.00 12.30
C GLU A 352 0.07 11.61 10.83
N ASN A 353 -0.64 10.50 10.59
CA ASN A 353 -0.81 9.96 9.23
C ASN A 353 -2.17 10.28 8.60
N TYR A 354 -3.24 10.40 9.40
CA TYR A 354 -4.61 10.55 8.90
C TYR A 354 -5.33 11.80 9.40
N ILE A 355 -4.68 12.58 10.26
CA ILE A 355 -5.09 13.94 10.61
C ILE A 355 -6.46 14.02 11.30
N PHE A 356 -6.78 13.01 12.11
CA PHE A 356 -8.00 12.97 12.91
C PHE A 356 -7.76 12.33 14.29
N VAL A 357 -8.72 12.54 15.21
CA VAL A 357 -8.77 11.89 16.52
C VAL A 357 -9.83 10.79 16.50
N CYS A 358 -9.44 9.55 16.76
CA CYS A 358 -10.39 8.44 16.77
C CYS A 358 -11.33 8.54 17.98
N GLN A 359 -12.63 8.39 17.72
CA GLN A 359 -13.66 8.38 18.76
C GLN A 359 -14.45 7.06 18.76
N CYS A 360 -13.83 5.97 18.31
CA CYS A 360 -14.46 4.65 18.30
C CYS A 360 -14.73 4.15 19.75
N PRO A 361 -15.58 3.13 19.93
CA PRO A 361 -15.90 2.60 21.26
C PRO A 361 -14.67 2.23 22.09
N LYS A 362 -13.64 1.60 21.50
CA LYS A 362 -12.38 1.27 22.19
C LYS A 362 -11.68 2.52 22.72
N CYS A 363 -11.50 3.54 21.90
CA CYS A 363 -10.87 4.80 22.31
C CYS A 363 -11.69 5.62 23.33
N GLN A 364 -13.01 5.44 23.38
CA GLN A 364 -13.86 6.07 24.38
C GLN A 364 -13.77 5.36 25.74
N LEU A 365 -13.71 4.02 25.72
CA LEU A 365 -13.55 3.21 26.94
C LEU A 365 -12.19 3.48 27.61
N GLU A 366 -11.13 3.59 26.82
CA GLU A 366 -9.75 3.82 27.27
C GLU A 366 -9.44 5.32 27.52
N ALA A 367 -10.44 6.21 27.51
CA ALA A 367 -10.22 7.66 27.52
C ALA A 367 -9.60 8.21 28.83
N ASN A 368 -9.71 7.45 29.93
CA ASN A 368 -9.14 7.81 31.24
C ASN A 368 -7.87 7.01 31.57
N ASP A 369 -7.40 6.17 30.66
CA ASP A 369 -6.16 5.42 30.85
C ASP A 369 -4.98 6.40 30.81
N PRO A 370 -3.93 6.18 31.61
CA PRO A 370 -2.76 7.05 31.58
C PRO A 370 -2.11 7.02 30.20
N ASP A 371 -1.63 8.19 29.76
CA ASP A 371 -0.85 8.33 28.53
C ASP A 371 0.56 7.75 28.73
N GLU A 372 0.64 6.43 28.82
CA GLU A 372 1.90 5.67 28.93
C GLU A 372 2.23 5.04 27.57
N THR A 373 3.46 5.28 27.11
CA THR A 373 4.13 4.52 26.06
C THR A 373 4.98 3.47 26.78
N SER A 374 4.83 2.17 26.48
CA SER A 374 5.72 1.17 27.11
C SER A 374 7.19 1.46 26.76
N GLU A 375 8.13 1.10 27.63
CA GLU A 375 9.57 1.34 27.39
C GLU A 375 10.07 0.69 26.09
N ASP A 376 9.40 -0.36 25.61
CA ASP A 376 9.64 -1.01 24.30
C ASP A 376 9.14 -0.18 23.09
N GLU A 377 8.51 0.98 23.28
CA GLU A 377 7.98 1.86 22.22
C GLU A 377 9.00 2.93 21.75
N TYR A 378 10.15 3.07 22.41
CA TYR A 378 11.17 4.06 22.02
C TYR A 378 12.03 3.60 20.82
N ASP A 379 12.14 2.29 20.56
CA ASP A 379 13.06 1.75 19.54
C ASP A 379 12.50 1.73 18.11
N ASP A 380 11.17 1.73 17.92
CA ASP A 380 10.57 1.64 16.56
C ASP A 380 10.51 3.00 15.82
N ASP A 381 10.47 4.12 16.56
CA ASP A 381 10.25 5.46 15.99
C ASP A 381 11.51 6.37 16.02
N GLU A 382 12.59 6.00 16.72
CA GLU A 382 13.85 6.77 16.82
C GLU A 382 15.04 6.12 16.08
N MET A 383 14.82 5.19 15.14
CA MET A 383 15.90 4.68 14.26
C MET A 383 16.24 5.61 13.07
N ASP A 384 15.89 6.89 13.16
CA ASP A 384 16.41 7.94 12.27
C ASP A 384 16.91 9.08 13.16
N MET A 385 18.23 9.10 13.38
CA MET A 385 19.08 10.20 13.88
C MET A 385 19.90 9.79 15.12
N ASP A 386 21.02 9.12 14.90
CA ASP A 386 22.33 9.45 15.49
C ASP A 386 23.39 8.45 14.97
N ASP A 387 24.30 8.95 14.11
CA ASP A 387 25.72 8.57 14.00
C ASP A 387 26.26 9.00 12.62
N ASP A 388 26.36 10.32 12.43
CA ASP A 388 27.26 10.94 11.44
C ASP A 388 28.05 12.03 12.16
N ASP A 389 28.73 11.66 13.25
CA ASP A 389 29.85 12.42 13.81
C ASP A 389 30.88 11.42 14.37
N ASP A 390 32.14 11.65 14.00
CA ASP A 390 33.37 10.98 14.46
C ASP A 390 33.77 9.64 13.80
N MET A 391 34.36 9.74 12.60
CA MET A 391 35.64 9.06 12.35
C MET A 391 36.61 9.97 11.57
N ASP A 392 37.21 10.91 12.30
CA ASP A 392 38.58 11.37 12.03
C ASP A 392 39.55 10.24 12.43
N ASP A 393 40.21 9.63 11.44
CA ASP A 393 41.69 9.46 11.31
C ASP A 393 42.08 8.57 10.11
#